data_AF-A0A1G5I7M2-F1
#
_entry.id   AF-A0A1G5I7M2-F1
#
_cell.length_a   1.000
_cell.length_b   1.000
_cell.length_c   1.000
_cell.angle_alpha   90.00
_cell.angle_beta   90.00
_cell.angle_gamma   90.00
#
_symmetry.space_group_name_H-M   'P 1'
#
loop_
_entity.id
_entity.type
_entity.pdbx_description
1 polymer ?
#
loop_
_entity_poly.entity_id
_entity_poly.type
_entity_poly.pdbx_seq_one_letter_code
_entity_poly.pdbx_strand_id
1 'polypeptide(L)'
;MSKKKKKKQISSESKTCFYFAIGFLVVGILCIIFGKTLYHTDDMVSLDDVITGKTATITSVEKRERTLSREDEELERKKGYTEDEIRWEYYVVYTVKDGGNEYTYSDTARFRSDGTHIPKVGDTEVINYAIKDGKFIPHPETQGTNGAVIGGWFLVILSVLAAGVGLFLRK
;
A
#
# COMPACT_ATOMS: atom_id res chain seq x y z
N MET A 1 -17.84 -13.01 -63.19
CA MET A 1 -16.50 -12.67 -62.62
C MET A 1 -16.60 -12.53 -61.11
N SER A 2 -16.22 -13.56 -60.36
CA SER A 2 -16.24 -13.51 -58.88
C SER A 2 -14.93 -12.92 -58.37
N LYS A 3 -14.98 -11.75 -57.73
CA LYS A 3 -13.83 -11.16 -57.03
C LYS A 3 -13.51 -12.02 -55.81
N LYS A 4 -12.59 -12.99 -55.95
CA LYS A 4 -11.98 -13.68 -54.79
C LYS A 4 -11.34 -12.62 -53.89
N LYS A 5 -11.96 -12.33 -52.74
CA LYS A 5 -11.34 -11.55 -51.66
C LYS A 5 -10.06 -12.28 -51.25
N LYS A 6 -8.89 -11.71 -51.57
CA LYS A 6 -7.61 -12.17 -51.04
C LYS A 6 -7.72 -12.12 -49.51
N LYS A 7 -7.77 -13.28 -48.84
CA LYS A 7 -7.62 -13.36 -47.39
C LYS A 7 -6.23 -12.79 -47.08
N LYS A 8 -6.16 -11.61 -46.45
CA LYS A 8 -4.91 -11.07 -45.91
C LYS A 8 -4.35 -12.11 -44.93
N GLN A 9 -3.25 -12.73 -45.32
CA GLN A 9 -2.55 -13.74 -44.53
C GLN A 9 -1.84 -12.98 -43.41
N ILE A 10 -2.36 -13.10 -42.19
CA ILE A 10 -1.79 -12.44 -41.00
C ILE A 10 -0.45 -13.13 -40.72
N SER A 11 0.65 -12.39 -40.68
CA SER A 11 1.99 -12.95 -40.38
C SER A 11 1.98 -13.62 -39.01
N SER A 12 2.79 -14.67 -38.83
CA SER A 12 2.94 -15.35 -37.54
C SER A 12 3.31 -14.38 -36.43
N GLU A 13 4.17 -13.41 -36.73
CA GLU A 13 4.61 -12.33 -35.83
C GLU A 13 3.45 -11.45 -35.35
N SER A 14 2.52 -11.14 -36.26
CA SER A 14 1.31 -10.37 -35.92
C SER A 14 0.42 -11.16 -34.95
N LYS A 15 0.26 -12.47 -35.15
CA LYS A 15 -0.52 -13.31 -34.23
C LYS A 15 0.12 -13.38 -32.84
N THR A 16 1.42 -13.56 -32.78
CA THR A 16 2.17 -13.59 -31.51
C THR A 16 2.03 -12.26 -30.77
N CYS A 17 2.14 -11.12 -31.47
CA CYS A 17 1.88 -9.79 -30.88
C CYS A 17 0.46 -9.66 -30.33
N PHE A 18 -0.55 -10.15 -31.05
CA PHE A 18 -1.94 -10.11 -30.55
C PHE A 18 -2.15 -10.99 -29.32
N TYR A 19 -1.56 -12.19 -29.26
CA TYR A 19 -1.65 -13.05 -28.07
C TYR A 19 -0.92 -12.45 -26.87
N PHE A 20 0.27 -11.86 -27.07
CA PHE A 20 0.97 -11.13 -26.02
C PHE A 20 0.17 -9.92 -25.51
N ALA A 21 -0.44 -9.14 -26.41
CA ALA A 21 -1.28 -8.01 -26.04
C ALA A 21 -2.48 -8.45 -25.18
N ILE A 22 -3.19 -9.51 -25.58
CA ILE A 22 -4.32 -10.04 -24.80
C ILE A 22 -3.86 -10.56 -23.44
N GLY A 23 -2.73 -11.28 -23.39
CA GLY A 23 -2.16 -11.78 -22.13
C GLY A 23 -1.85 -10.65 -21.14
N PHE A 24 -1.14 -9.61 -21.58
CA PHE A 24 -0.82 -8.45 -20.75
C PHE A 24 -2.06 -7.64 -20.35
N LEU A 25 -3.06 -7.54 -21.22
CA LEU A 25 -4.32 -6.88 -20.90
C LEU A 25 -5.05 -7.60 -19.75
N VAL A 26 -5.18 -8.93 -19.85
CA VAL A 26 -5.87 -9.73 -18.82
C VAL A 26 -5.12 -9.65 -17.49
N VAL A 27 -3.80 -9.81 -17.50
CA VAL A 27 -2.98 -9.70 -16.28
C VAL A 27 -3.07 -8.29 -15.70
N GLY A 28 -3.00 -7.25 -16.53
CA GLY A 28 -3.12 -5.87 -16.09
C GLY A 28 -4.47 -5.56 -15.42
N ILE A 29 -5.57 -6.00 -16.01
CA ILE A 29 -6.92 -5.85 -15.44
C ILE A 29 -7.03 -6.61 -14.12
N LEU A 30 -6.51 -7.84 -14.05
CA LEU A 30 -6.50 -8.61 -12.80
C LEU A 30 -5.69 -7.92 -11.70
N CYS A 31 -4.53 -7.34 -12.02
CA CYS A 31 -3.74 -6.56 -11.07
C CYS A 31 -4.48 -5.31 -10.56
N ILE A 32 -5.22 -4.62 -11.43
CA ILE A 32 -6.04 -3.45 -11.03
C ILE A 32 -7.17 -3.88 -10.10
N ILE A 33 -7.89 -4.95 -10.45
CA ILE A 33 -9.00 -5.46 -9.63
C ILE A 33 -8.48 -5.93 -8.28
N PHE A 34 -7.43 -6.76 -8.29
CA PHE A 34 -6.81 -7.32 -7.08
C PHE A 34 -6.21 -6.23 -6.18
N GLY A 35 -5.56 -5.24 -6.79
CA GLY A 35 -5.06 -4.06 -6.07
C GLY A 35 -6.19 -3.23 -5.44
N LYS A 36 -7.39 -3.21 -6.02
CA LYS A 36 -8.56 -2.52 -5.45
C LYS A 36 -9.33 -3.35 -4.41
N THR A 37 -9.23 -4.68 -4.42
CA THR A 37 -9.89 -5.54 -3.43
C THR A 37 -9.07 -5.79 -2.18
N LEU A 38 -7.74 -5.88 -2.29
CA LEU A 38 -6.88 -6.05 -1.11
C LEU A 38 -6.72 -4.79 -0.27
N TYR A 39 -6.76 -3.63 -0.93
CA TYR A 39 -6.74 -2.35 -0.26
C TYR A 39 -8.17 -1.84 -0.27
N HIS A 40 -8.86 -1.94 0.86
CA HIS A 40 -10.17 -1.33 1.01
C HIS A 40 -10.04 0.16 0.65
N THR A 41 -10.59 0.54 -0.50
CA THR A 41 -10.53 1.92 -1.03
C THR A 41 -11.13 2.94 -0.07
N ASP A 42 -11.88 2.47 0.92
CA ASP A 42 -12.48 3.25 1.99
C ASP A 42 -11.45 3.75 3.01
N ASP A 43 -10.28 3.11 3.15
CA ASP A 43 -9.19 3.56 4.04
C ASP A 43 -8.12 4.38 3.30
N MET A 44 -8.15 4.36 1.97
CA MET A 44 -7.20 5.13 1.17
C MET A 44 -7.64 6.59 1.01
N VAL A 45 -6.67 7.50 1.09
CA VAL A 45 -6.88 8.95 0.91
C VAL A 45 -6.26 9.44 -0.40
N SER A 46 -6.76 10.56 -0.94
CA SER A 46 -6.08 11.21 -2.06
C SER A 46 -4.70 11.70 -1.60
N LEU A 47 -3.72 11.68 -2.50
CA LEU A 47 -2.39 12.21 -2.20
C LEU A 47 -2.46 13.71 -1.85
N ASP A 48 -3.35 14.46 -2.50
CA ASP A 48 -3.55 15.89 -2.27
C ASP A 48 -4.17 16.18 -0.89
N ASP A 49 -4.82 15.19 -0.27
CA ASP A 49 -5.42 15.29 1.07
C ASP A 49 -4.41 14.93 2.18
N VAL A 50 -3.23 14.42 1.83
CA VAL A 50 -2.20 14.05 2.81
C VAL A 50 -1.35 15.26 3.17
N ILE A 51 -1.37 15.58 4.45
CA ILE A 51 -0.45 16.54 5.05
C ILE A 51 0.80 15.77 5.46
N THR A 52 1.93 16.18 4.90
CA THR A 52 3.23 15.51 5.13
C THR A 52 4.14 16.32 6.05
N GLY A 53 5.06 15.62 6.72
CA GLY A 53 6.15 16.26 7.46
C GLY A 53 5.73 16.96 8.76
N LYS A 54 4.64 16.54 9.39
CA LYS A 54 4.14 17.16 10.62
C LYS A 54 4.73 16.48 11.85
N THR A 55 5.05 17.28 12.86
CA THR A 55 5.63 16.78 14.11
C THR A 55 4.51 16.31 15.04
N ALA A 56 4.51 15.03 15.35
CA ALA A 56 3.75 14.43 16.42
C ALA A 56 4.61 14.37 17.69
N THR A 57 4.05 14.72 18.84
CA THR A 57 4.75 14.65 20.13
C THR A 57 4.09 13.62 21.02
N ILE A 58 4.88 12.74 21.65
CA ILE A 58 4.37 11.80 22.63
C ILE A 58 3.90 12.57 23.87
N THR A 59 2.63 12.42 24.22
CA THR A 59 2.01 13.04 25.40
C THR A 59 1.70 12.03 26.51
N SER A 60 1.63 10.74 26.19
CA SER A 60 1.49 9.67 27.17
C SER A 60 2.26 8.43 26.74
N VAL A 61 2.86 7.74 27.72
CA VAL A 61 3.47 6.42 27.53
C VAL A 61 3.04 5.54 28.68
N GLU A 62 2.48 4.38 28.35
CA GLU A 62 2.06 3.39 29.33
C GLU A 62 2.61 2.02 28.97
N LYS A 63 3.36 1.39 29.89
CA LYS A 63 3.78 0.00 29.72
C LYS A 63 2.61 -0.91 30.08
N ARG A 64 2.16 -1.73 29.13
CA ARG A 64 1.02 -2.65 29.29
C ARG A 64 1.40 -4.08 28.93
N GLU A 65 0.69 -5.01 29.56
CA GLU A 65 0.82 -6.44 29.25
C GLU A 65 0.11 -6.73 27.93
N ARG A 66 0.83 -7.38 27.01
CA ARG A 66 0.31 -7.83 25.70
C ARG A 66 -0.60 -9.03 25.92
N THR A 67 -1.73 -9.03 25.21
CA THR A 67 -2.59 -10.21 25.13
C THR A 67 -2.37 -10.87 23.77
N LEU A 68 -1.34 -11.71 23.68
CA LEU A 68 -1.04 -12.47 22.47
C LEU A 68 -1.75 -13.82 22.48
N SER A 69 -2.06 -14.34 21.29
CA SER A 69 -2.46 -15.73 21.16
C SER A 69 -1.24 -16.64 21.40
N ARG A 70 -1.48 -17.90 21.79
CA ARG A 70 -0.40 -18.88 21.98
C ARG A 70 0.45 -19.08 20.72
N GLU A 71 -0.17 -19.02 19.54
CA GLU A 71 0.54 -19.14 18.26
C GLU A 71 1.45 -17.94 18.02
N ASP A 72 1.00 -16.73 18.34
CA ASP A 72 1.80 -15.50 18.21
C ASP A 72 2.96 -15.48 19.22
N GLU A 73 2.74 -15.92 20.46
CA GLU A 73 3.82 -16.07 21.45
C GLU A 73 4.91 -17.02 20.96
N GLU A 74 4.53 -18.19 20.43
CA GLU A 74 5.49 -19.14 19.86
C GLU A 74 6.24 -18.58 18.65
N LEU A 75 5.56 -17.78 17.82
CA LEU A 75 6.19 -17.10 16.69
C LEU A 75 7.21 -16.05 17.15
N GLU A 76 6.88 -15.25 18.16
CA GLU A 76 7.80 -14.25 18.72
C GLU A 76 9.00 -14.92 19.42
N ARG A 77 8.78 -16.04 20.14
CA ARG A 77 9.88 -16.86 20.68
C ARG A 77 10.81 -17.39 19.59
N LYS A 78 10.25 -17.87 18.47
CA LYS A 78 11.04 -18.35 17.32
C LYS A 78 11.88 -17.24 16.66
N LYS A 79 11.42 -15.98 16.72
CA LYS A 79 12.20 -14.81 16.26
C LYS A 79 13.32 -14.41 17.24
N GLY A 80 13.39 -15.05 18.42
CA GLY A 80 14.43 -14.82 19.41
C GLY A 80 14.11 -13.74 20.44
N TYR A 81 12.83 -13.33 20.57
CA TYR A 81 12.43 -12.38 21.61
C TYR A 81 12.39 -13.04 23.00
N THR A 82 12.75 -12.26 24.01
CA THR A 82 12.68 -12.67 25.42
C THR A 82 11.25 -12.66 25.94
N GLU A 83 10.97 -13.40 27.03
CA GLU A 83 9.64 -13.44 27.64
C GLU A 83 9.10 -12.04 27.98
N ASP A 84 9.95 -11.12 28.43
CA ASP A 84 9.53 -9.74 28.73
C ASP A 84 9.19 -8.92 27.47
N GLU A 85 9.92 -9.10 26.35
CA GLU A 85 9.62 -8.46 25.06
C GLU A 85 8.32 -9.00 24.43
N ILE A 86 7.98 -10.25 24.74
CA ILE A 86 6.74 -10.88 24.30
C ILE A 86 5.57 -10.44 25.19
N ARG A 87 5.81 -10.32 26.49
CA ARG A 87 4.79 -10.01 27.49
C ARG A 87 4.42 -8.53 27.54
N TRP A 88 5.34 -7.62 27.25
CA TRP A 88 5.11 -6.19 27.44
C TRP A 88 5.15 -5.40 26.12
N GLU A 89 4.37 -4.33 26.06
CA GLU A 89 4.47 -3.28 25.04
C GLU A 89 4.29 -1.90 25.67
N TYR A 90 4.68 -0.87 24.93
CA TYR A 90 4.39 0.52 25.27
C TYR A 90 3.19 0.98 24.44
N TYR A 91 2.12 1.36 25.11
CA TYR A 91 1.02 2.11 24.52
C TYR A 91 1.37 3.60 24.57
N VAL A 92 1.46 4.22 23.40
CA VAL A 92 1.95 5.58 23.23
C VAL A 92 0.85 6.44 22.67
N VAL A 93 0.60 7.61 23.26
CA VAL A 93 -0.32 8.62 22.71
C VAL A 93 0.49 9.76 22.14
N TYR A 94 0.23 10.06 20.89
CA TYR A 94 0.83 11.17 20.15
C TYR A 94 -0.18 12.30 19.98
N THR A 95 0.32 13.52 20.02
CA THR A 95 -0.43 14.74 19.77
C THR A 95 0.19 15.51 18.61
N VAL A 96 -0.64 15.91 17.65
CA VAL A 96 -0.27 16.72 16.49
C VAL A 96 -1.03 18.04 16.57
N LYS A 97 -0.30 19.16 16.48
CA LYS A 97 -0.88 20.50 16.45
C LYS A 97 -0.78 21.05 15.03
N ASP A 98 -1.92 21.36 14.42
CA ASP A 98 -1.96 21.95 13.08
C ASP A 98 -3.07 22.99 12.94
N GLY A 99 -2.71 24.19 12.47
CA GLY A 99 -3.68 25.24 12.16
C GLY A 99 -4.60 25.67 13.31
N GLY A 100 -4.18 25.46 14.57
CA GLY A 100 -5.01 25.72 15.76
C GLY A 100 -5.85 24.54 16.25
N ASN A 101 -5.84 23.42 15.50
CA ASN A 101 -6.43 22.16 15.93
C ASN A 101 -5.38 21.27 16.59
N GLU A 102 -5.85 20.42 17.50
CA GLU A 102 -5.05 19.39 18.15
C GLU A 102 -5.68 18.03 17.84
N TYR A 103 -4.87 17.12 17.29
CA TYR A 103 -5.28 15.76 16.97
C TYR A 103 -4.47 14.80 17.83
N THR A 104 -5.14 13.78 18.36
CA THR A 104 -4.49 12.73 19.15
C THR A 104 -4.70 11.37 18.52
N TYR A 105 -3.65 10.56 18.45
CA TYR A 105 -3.74 9.16 18.07
C TYR A 105 -2.88 8.31 18.99
N SER A 106 -3.20 7.03 19.07
CA SER A 106 -2.42 6.07 19.85
C SER A 106 -1.73 5.07 18.95
N ASP A 107 -0.54 4.65 19.34
CA ASP A 107 0.22 3.59 18.69
C ASP A 107 0.82 2.64 19.74
N THR A 108 1.32 1.50 19.29
CA THR A 108 2.03 0.54 20.15
C THR A 108 3.48 0.39 19.70
N ALA A 109 4.40 0.59 20.64
CA ALA A 109 5.81 0.34 20.45
C ALA A 109 6.23 -0.93 21.19
N ARG A 110 7.07 -1.75 20.56
CA ARG A 110 7.58 -2.97 21.18
C ARG A 110 8.38 -2.65 22.43
N PHE A 111 8.16 -3.42 23.51
CA PHE A 111 9.06 -3.39 24.65
C PHE A 111 10.40 -3.99 24.25
N ARG A 112 11.49 -3.39 24.73
CA ARG A 112 12.87 -3.84 24.52
C ARG A 112 13.61 -3.80 25.85
N SER A 113 14.13 -4.95 26.28
CA SER A 113 14.81 -5.12 27.57
C SER A 113 16.24 -4.59 27.57
N ASP A 114 16.87 -4.54 26.39
CA ASP A 114 18.22 -3.99 26.16
C ASP A 114 18.28 -2.46 26.21
N GLY A 115 17.14 -1.80 26.44
CA GLY A 115 17.04 -0.35 26.48
C GLY A 115 17.15 0.33 25.12
N THR A 116 17.08 -0.44 24.01
CA THR A 116 16.89 0.17 22.68
C THR A 116 15.63 1.03 22.69
N HIS A 117 15.81 2.29 22.28
CA HIS A 117 14.91 3.43 22.40
C HIS A 117 13.53 3.15 23.02
N ILE A 118 13.42 3.33 24.34
CA ILE A 118 12.16 3.31 25.08
C ILE A 118 11.45 4.65 24.84
N PRO A 119 10.19 4.66 24.34
CA PRO A 119 9.45 5.89 24.08
C PRO A 119 9.23 6.68 25.37
N LYS A 120 9.32 8.01 25.29
CA LYS A 120 9.13 8.91 26.43
C LYS A 120 8.22 10.08 26.07
N VAL A 121 7.52 10.59 27.08
CA VAL A 121 6.75 11.84 26.94
C VAL A 121 7.69 12.97 26.55
N GLY A 122 7.33 13.68 25.48
CA GLY A 122 8.13 14.74 24.86
C GLY A 122 8.97 14.28 23.68
N ASP A 123 9.15 12.98 23.43
CA ASP A 123 9.76 12.52 22.18
C ASP A 123 8.87 12.91 21.00
N THR A 124 9.50 13.17 19.86
CA THR A 124 8.81 13.66 18.66
C THR A 124 9.08 12.77 17.47
N GLU A 125 8.06 12.55 16.65
CA GLU A 125 8.17 11.85 15.38
C GLU A 125 7.61 12.71 14.25
N VAL A 126 8.18 12.56 13.05
CA VAL A 126 7.64 13.19 11.84
C VAL A 126 6.69 12.21 11.20
N ILE A 127 5.43 12.62 11.07
CA ILE A 127 4.39 11.80 10.48
C ILE A 127 3.74 12.48 9.28
N ASN A 128 3.06 11.65 8.50
CA ASN A 128 2.09 12.09 7.52
C ASN A 128 0.70 11.72 8.06
N TYR A 129 -0.29 12.58 7.84
CA TYR A 129 -1.68 12.31 8.21
C TYR A 129 -2.64 12.86 7.17
N ALA A 130 -3.89 12.42 7.25
CA ALA A 130 -4.99 12.96 6.44
C ALA A 130 -6.23 13.14 7.31
N ILE A 131 -7.15 13.99 6.84
CA ILE A 131 -8.48 14.14 7.44
C ILE A 131 -9.49 13.68 6.40
N LYS A 132 -10.16 12.56 6.67
CA LYS A 132 -11.20 12.00 5.80
C LYS A 132 -12.51 11.95 6.57
N ASP A 133 -13.56 12.54 6.03
CA ASP A 133 -14.89 12.61 6.68
C ASP A 133 -14.84 13.16 8.11
N GLY A 134 -13.95 14.13 8.36
CA GLY A 134 -13.73 14.73 9.69
C GLY A 134 -12.96 13.85 10.67
N LYS A 135 -12.51 12.65 10.25
CA LYS A 135 -11.69 11.75 11.06
C LYS A 135 -10.22 11.95 10.75
N PHE A 136 -9.40 12.05 11.80
CA PHE A 136 -7.95 12.06 11.70
C PHE A 136 -7.43 10.65 11.43
N ILE A 137 -6.66 10.49 10.36
CA ILE A 137 -6.04 9.23 9.95
C ILE A 137 -4.52 9.39 10.04
N PRO A 138 -3.85 8.79 11.04
CA PRO A 138 -2.39 8.77 11.12
C PRO A 138 -1.83 7.79 10.07
N HIS A 139 -0.68 8.12 9.50
CA HIS A 139 0.03 7.28 8.50
C HIS A 139 -0.87 6.77 7.36
N PRO A 140 -1.59 7.66 6.64
CA PRO A 140 -2.60 7.25 5.70
C PRO A 140 -1.97 6.63 4.45
N GLU A 141 -2.63 5.61 3.92
CA GLU A 141 -2.27 5.03 2.63
C GLU A 141 -2.85 5.87 1.49
N THR A 142 -2.01 6.25 0.53
CA THR A 142 -2.44 7.08 -0.60
C THR A 142 -2.93 6.23 -1.78
N GLN A 143 -4.07 6.59 -2.36
CA GLN A 143 -4.66 5.91 -3.53
C GLN A 143 -3.70 5.87 -4.74
N GLY A 144 -2.82 6.88 -4.86
CA GLY A 144 -1.90 7.05 -5.98
C GLY A 144 -0.63 6.20 -5.95
N THR A 145 -0.32 5.51 -4.85
CA THR A 145 0.94 4.73 -4.69
C THR A 145 0.73 3.22 -4.67
N ASN A 146 -0.49 2.73 -4.91
CA ASN A 146 -0.74 1.29 -4.98
C ASN A 146 -0.01 0.68 -6.18
N GLY A 147 1.17 0.10 -5.94
CA GLY A 147 2.06 -0.44 -6.96
C GLY A 147 1.39 -1.51 -7.84
N ALA A 148 0.40 -2.24 -7.31
CA ALA A 148 -0.38 -3.20 -8.10
C ALA A 148 -1.31 -2.52 -9.11
N VAL A 149 -1.92 -1.39 -8.74
CA VAL A 149 -2.78 -0.60 -9.63
C VAL A 149 -1.95 0.14 -10.68
N ILE A 150 -0.81 0.74 -10.30
CA ILE A 150 0.11 1.40 -11.23
C ILE A 150 0.69 0.38 -12.22
N GLY A 151 1.19 -0.76 -11.71
CA GLY A 151 1.70 -1.85 -12.54
C GLY A 151 0.64 -2.41 -13.47
N GLY A 152 -0.61 -2.54 -12.99
CA GLY A 152 -1.73 -2.96 -13.81
C GLY A 152 -2.04 -2.00 -14.97
N TRP A 153 -2.09 -0.69 -14.72
CA TRP A 153 -2.26 0.31 -15.77
C TRP A 153 -1.12 0.32 -16.79
N PHE A 154 0.12 0.12 -16.34
CA PHE A 154 1.27 0.00 -17.23
C PHE A 154 1.13 -1.18 -18.20
N LEU A 155 0.69 -2.35 -17.72
CA LEU A 155 0.43 -3.52 -18.56
C LEU A 155 -0.73 -3.30 -19.57
N VAL A 156 -1.76 -2.55 -19.16
CA VAL A 156 -2.86 -2.15 -20.06
C VAL A 156 -2.34 -1.21 -21.17
N ILE A 157 -1.48 -0.24 -20.84
CA ILE A 157 -0.90 0.66 -21.85
C ILE A 157 0.00 -0.12 -22.82
N LEU A 158 0.85 -1.01 -22.31
CA LEU A 158 1.72 -1.85 -23.15
C LEU A 158 0.93 -2.75 -24.10
N SER A 159 -0.19 -3.32 -23.65
CA SER A 159 -1.04 -4.15 -24.50
C SER A 159 -1.71 -3.35 -25.63
N VAL A 160 -2.14 -2.12 -25.38
CA VAL A 160 -2.68 -1.21 -26.42
C VAL A 160 -1.59 -0.86 -27.45
N LEU A 161 -0.37 -0.56 -27.00
CA LEU A 161 0.76 -0.27 -27.88
C LEU A 161 1.14 -1.48 -28.75
N ALA A 162 1.22 -2.68 -28.15
CA ALA A 162 1.52 -3.92 -28.86
C ALA A 162 0.44 -4.27 -29.91
N ALA A 163 -0.84 -4.08 -29.58
CA ALA A 163 -1.94 -4.23 -30.52
C ALA A 163 -1.86 -3.21 -31.67
N GLY A 164 -1.49 -1.96 -31.38
CA GLY A 164 -1.25 -0.90 -32.36
C GLY A 164 -0.14 -1.27 -33.35
N VAL A 165 1.01 -1.72 -32.85
CA VAL A 165 2.14 -2.20 -33.69
C VAL A 165 1.70 -3.39 -34.55
N GLY A 166 0.97 -4.35 -33.98
CA GLY A 166 0.42 -5.50 -34.72
C GLY A 166 -0.55 -5.10 -35.84
N LEU A 167 -1.29 -4.00 -35.68
CA LEU A 167 -2.16 -3.45 -36.73
C LEU A 167 -1.36 -2.71 -37.83
N PHE A 168 -0.27 -2.02 -37.46
CA PHE A 168 0.63 -1.38 -38.44
C PHE A 168 1.41 -2.40 -39.28
N LEU A 169 1.88 -3.49 -38.66
CA LEU A 169 2.56 -4.60 -39.35
C LEU A 169 1.60 -5.46 -40.21
N ARG A 170 0.29 -5.29 -40.07
CA ARG A 170 -0.74 -5.97 -40.87
C ARG A 170 -1.04 -5.27 -42.21
N LYS A 171 -0.45 -4.09 -42.47
CA LYS A 171 -0.61 -3.40 -43.76
C LYS A 171 0.08 -4.17 -44.87
#